data_AF-A0A1Q5Y0Q4-F1
#
_entry.id   AF-A0A1Q5Y0Q4-F1
#
_cell.length_a   1.000
_cell.length_b   1.000
_cell.length_c   1.000
_cell.angle_alpha   90.00
_cell.angle_beta   90.00
_cell.angle_gamma   90.00
#
_symmetry.space_group_name_H-M   'P 1'
#
loop_
_entity.id
_entity.type
_entity.pdbx_description
1 polymer ?
#
loop_
_entity_poly.entity_id
_entity_poly.type
_entity_poly.pdbx_seq_one_letter_code
_entity_poly.pdbx_strand_id
1 'polypeptide(L)'
;MTDFSADQVVWTSKLKEVYGETVELEDEQGKSSVYDIIAEFEVGDRAYAVLTGSGRGAEQEILRIVVSPDGLPELESIVDDEEWENVNELYDELTFPADESE
;
A
#
# COMPACT_ATOMS: atom_id res chain seq x y z
N MET A 1 3.28 -0.11 -20.70
CA MET A 1 2.52 1.15 -20.57
C MET A 1 1.89 1.00 -19.22
N THR A 2 2.48 1.63 -18.21
CA THR A 2 2.03 1.54 -16.83
C THR A 2 0.55 1.99 -16.83
N ASP A 3 -0.37 1.15 -16.35
CA ASP A 3 -1.81 1.48 -16.41
C ASP A 3 -2.16 2.57 -15.38
N PHE A 4 -1.31 2.70 -14.35
CA PHE A 4 -1.43 3.70 -13.30
C PHE A 4 -0.64 4.97 -13.64
N SER A 5 -1.23 6.13 -13.33
CA SER A 5 -0.59 7.45 -13.48
C SER A 5 -0.69 8.21 -12.16
N ALA A 6 0.37 8.89 -11.73
CA ALA A 6 0.38 9.65 -10.48
C ALA A 6 -0.73 10.71 -10.39
N ASP A 7 -1.15 11.28 -11.52
CA ASP A 7 -2.27 12.24 -11.59
C ASP A 7 -3.62 11.64 -11.17
N GLN A 8 -3.80 10.32 -11.35
CA GLN A 8 -5.03 9.62 -10.97
C GLN A 8 -5.02 9.12 -9.53
N VAL A 9 -3.93 9.36 -8.80
CA VAL A 9 -3.74 8.85 -7.44
C VAL A 9 -4.43 9.77 -6.45
N VAL A 10 -5.20 9.18 -5.54
CA VAL A 10 -5.86 9.86 -4.44
C VAL A 10 -5.35 9.29 -3.12
N TRP A 11 -4.62 10.11 -2.36
CA TRP A 11 -4.21 9.76 -1.01
C TRP A 11 -5.43 9.52 -0.13
N THR A 12 -5.44 8.39 0.55
CA THR A 12 -6.55 7.94 1.39
C THR A 12 -6.04 7.63 2.80
N SER A 13 -6.95 7.31 3.70
CA SER A 13 -6.60 6.91 5.08
C SER A 13 -7.57 5.85 5.61
N LYS A 14 -8.15 5.04 4.71
CA LYS A 14 -9.20 4.06 5.05
C LYS A 14 -8.73 3.02 6.06
N LEU A 15 -7.50 2.48 5.92
CA LEU A 15 -6.95 1.60 6.93
C LEU A 15 -6.69 2.35 8.22
N LYS A 16 -6.11 3.56 8.15
CA LYS A 16 -5.86 4.36 9.35
C LYS A 16 -7.12 4.69 10.14
N GLU A 17 -8.22 4.96 9.46
CA GLU A 17 -9.51 5.22 10.08
C GLU A 17 -10.12 3.97 10.75
N VAL A 18 -9.83 2.78 10.23
CA VAL A 18 -10.37 1.51 10.73
C VAL A 18 -9.48 0.85 11.78
N TYR A 19 -8.17 0.79 11.54
CA TYR A 19 -7.18 0.07 12.36
C TYR A 19 -6.28 1.00 13.18
N GLY A 20 -6.10 2.26 12.78
CA GLY A 20 -5.19 3.22 13.42
C GLY A 20 -3.85 3.35 12.68
N GLU A 21 -2.80 3.80 13.36
CA GLU A 21 -1.49 4.07 12.71
C GLU A 21 -0.73 2.78 12.32
N THR A 22 -1.09 1.65 12.92
CA THR A 22 -0.49 0.33 12.68
C THR A 22 -1.57 -0.70 12.40
N VAL A 23 -1.23 -1.72 11.61
CA VAL A 23 -2.10 -2.87 11.31
C VAL A 23 -1.43 -4.16 11.77
N GLU A 24 -2.20 -5.04 12.39
CA GLU A 24 -1.77 -6.40 12.71
C GLU A 24 -2.23 -7.33 11.59
N LEU A 25 -1.28 -7.93 10.89
CA LEU A 25 -1.55 -8.89 9.82
C LEU A 25 -1.20 -10.30 10.28
N GLU A 26 -2.09 -11.25 10.03
CA GLU A 26 -1.83 -12.67 10.22
C GLU A 26 -1.38 -13.30 8.90
N ASP A 27 -0.17 -13.83 8.88
CA ASP A 27 0.32 -14.64 7.76
C ASP A 27 -0.41 -15.99 7.66
N GLU A 28 -0.28 -16.67 6.52
CA GLU A 28 -0.84 -18.03 6.28
C GLU A 28 -0.42 -19.09 7.31
N GLN A 29 0.65 -18.84 8.07
CA GLN A 29 1.13 -19.69 9.16
C GLN A 29 0.44 -19.41 10.51
N GLY A 30 -0.53 -18.49 10.57
CA GLY A 30 -1.18 -18.04 11.80
C GLY A 30 -0.27 -17.16 12.67
N LYS A 31 0.70 -16.48 12.05
CA LYS A 31 1.63 -15.60 12.75
C LYS A 31 1.18 -14.17 12.58
N SER A 32 0.80 -13.52 13.67
CA SER A 32 0.53 -12.10 13.68
C SER A 32 1.81 -11.28 13.72
N SER A 33 1.93 -10.33 12.82
CA SER A 33 3.01 -9.36 12.74
C SER A 33 2.41 -7.95 12.65
N VAL A 34 3.00 -7.00 13.38
CA VAL A 34 2.55 -5.60 13.38
C VAL A 34 3.35 -4.82 12.36
N TYR A 35 2.63 -4.09 11.52
CA TYR A 35 3.16 -3.23 10.48
C TYR A 35 2.70 -1.79 10.69
N ASP A 36 3.59 -0.85 10.44
CA ASP A 36 3.28 0.58 10.44
C ASP A 36 2.78 0.99 9.06
N ILE A 37 1.65 1.70 9.03
CA ILE A 37 1.06 2.19 7.78
C ILE A 37 1.75 3.48 7.38
N ILE A 38 2.65 3.39 6.40
CA ILE A 38 3.43 4.52 5.90
C ILE A 38 2.57 5.39 4.99
N ALA A 39 1.88 4.77 4.04
CA ALA A 39 1.14 5.44 3.00
C ALA A 39 -0.08 4.61 2.58
N GLU A 40 -1.13 5.28 2.13
CA GLU A 40 -2.32 4.66 1.56
C GLU A 40 -2.82 5.52 0.42
N PHE A 41 -3.07 4.89 -0.72
CA PHE A 41 -3.52 5.62 -1.90
C PHE A 41 -4.42 4.75 -2.78
N GLU A 42 -5.32 5.41 -3.49
CA GLU A 42 -6.25 4.80 -4.43
C GLU A 42 -5.88 5.26 -5.84
N VAL A 43 -5.82 4.34 -6.80
CA VAL A 43 -5.54 4.63 -8.21
C VAL A 43 -6.48 3.84 -9.10
N GLY A 44 -7.25 4.56 -9.91
CA GLY A 44 -8.32 3.97 -10.71
C GLY A 44 -9.41 3.36 -9.82
N ASP A 45 -9.60 2.04 -9.90
CA ASP A 45 -10.57 1.27 -9.11
C ASP A 45 -9.89 0.45 -7.99
N ARG A 46 -8.59 0.66 -7.76
CA ARG A 46 -7.78 -0.12 -6.84
C ARG A 46 -7.21 0.75 -5.73
N ALA A 47 -7.04 0.16 -4.58
CA ALA A 47 -6.50 0.81 -3.40
C ALA A 47 -5.28 0.04 -2.92
N TYR A 48 -4.25 0.77 -2.46
CA TYR A 48 -2.96 0.22 -2.07
C TYR A 48 -2.49 0.85 -0.77
N ALA A 49 -1.81 0.05 0.05
CA ALA A 49 -1.20 0.48 1.29
C ALA A 49 0.28 0.11 1.28
N VAL A 50 1.11 1.05 1.70
CA VAL A 50 2.53 0.84 1.93
C VAL A 50 2.73 0.65 3.42
N LEU A 51 3.22 -0.54 3.76
CA LEU A 51 3.49 -0.96 5.11
C LEU A 51 4.98 -1.08 5.34
N THR A 52 5.43 -0.87 6.57
CA THR A 52 6.78 -1.23 7.00
C THR A 52 6.70 -2.14 8.22
N GLY A 53 7.56 -3.15 8.28
CA GLY A 53 7.64 -4.00 9.48
C GLY A 53 8.16 -3.22 10.69
N SER A 54 7.83 -3.69 11.90
CA SER A 54 8.24 -3.10 13.20
C SER A 54 9.77 -3.21 13.52
N GLY A 55 10.63 -3.40 12.53
CA GLY A 55 12.08 -3.63 12.67
C GLY A 55 12.92 -2.47 12.13
N ARG A 56 14.08 -2.20 12.75
CA ARG A 56 15.06 -1.27 12.18
C ARG A 56 15.59 -1.83 10.86
N GLY A 57 15.31 -1.14 9.76
CA GLY A 57 15.67 -1.59 8.41
C GLY A 57 14.69 -2.62 7.83
N ALA A 58 13.45 -2.67 8.34
CA ALA A 58 12.39 -3.40 7.67
C ALA A 58 12.14 -2.80 6.28
N GLU A 59 11.88 -3.67 5.33
CA GLU A 59 11.58 -3.31 3.96
C GLU A 59 10.13 -2.79 3.89
N GLN A 60 9.90 -1.85 2.98
CA GLN A 60 8.56 -1.38 2.70
C GLN A 60 7.88 -2.41 1.81
N GLU A 61 6.65 -2.76 2.15
CA GLU A 61 5.84 -3.71 1.40
C GLU A 61 4.56 -3.03 0.95
N ILE A 62 4.25 -3.16 -0.34
CA ILE A 62 3.02 -2.63 -0.92
C ILE A 62 2.00 -3.77 -1.00
N LEU A 63 0.87 -3.57 -0.34
CA LEU A 63 -0.25 -4.50 -0.33
C LEU A 63 -1.48 -3.84 -0.94
N ARG A 64 -2.36 -4.65 -1.51
CA ARG A 64 -3.64 -4.20 -2.07
C ARG A 64 -4.69 -4.13 -0.97
N ILE A 65 -5.42 -3.03 -0.91
CA ILE A 65 -6.57 -2.85 -0.03
C ILE A 65 -7.81 -3.37 -0.76
N VAL A 66 -8.45 -4.39 -0.20
CA VAL A 66 -9.69 -4.97 -0.72
C VAL A 66 -10.79 -4.81 0.33
N VAL A 67 -12.04 -4.55 -0.07
CA VAL A 67 -13.13 -4.41 0.89
C VAL A 67 -13.82 -5.77 1.05
N SER A 68 -13.81 -6.31 2.27
CA SER A 68 -14.51 -7.55 2.62
C SER A 68 -16.02 -7.42 2.41
N PRO A 69 -16.76 -8.54 2.30
CA PRO A 69 -18.22 -8.53 2.33
C PRO A 69 -18.82 -7.88 3.60
N ASP A 70 -18.07 -7.86 4.69
CA ASP A 70 -18.43 -7.19 5.95
C ASP A 70 -18.21 -5.66 5.93
N GLY A 71 -17.67 -5.12 4.84
CA GLY A 71 -17.41 -3.68 4.66
C GLY A 71 -16.13 -3.18 5.32
N LEU A 72 -15.26 -4.08 5.78
CA LEU A 72 -13.96 -3.75 6.35
C LEU A 72 -12.87 -3.78 5.26
N PRO A 73 -11.91 -2.84 5.27
CA PRO A 73 -10.75 -2.90 4.38
C PRO A 73 -9.78 -4.00 4.86
N GLU A 74 -9.55 -5.00 4.04
CA GLU A 74 -8.53 -6.04 4.20
C GLU A 74 -7.31 -5.76 3.32
N LEU A 75 -6.20 -6.37 3.67
CA LEU A 75 -4.95 -6.28 2.93
C LEU A 75 -4.63 -7.61 2.28
N GLU A 76 -4.28 -7.56 1.01
CA GLU A 76 -3.94 -8.71 0.20
C GLU A 76 -2.58 -8.50 -0.47
N SER A 77 -1.74 -9.53 -0.45
CA SER A 77 -0.46 -9.53 -1.16
C SER A 77 -0.67 -9.48 -2.67
N ILE A 78 0.09 -8.63 -3.34
CA ILE A 78 0.04 -8.52 -4.81
C ILE A 78 0.80 -9.70 -5.39
N VAL A 79 0.06 -10.71 -5.88
CA VAL A 79 0.63 -11.92 -6.50
C VAL A 79 0.98 -11.76 -7.97
N ASP A 80 0.50 -10.67 -8.59
CA ASP A 80 0.72 -10.37 -9.99
C ASP A 80 1.96 -9.47 -10.15
N ASP A 81 3.02 -10.00 -10.75
CA ASP A 81 4.30 -9.29 -10.90
C ASP A 81 4.17 -7.98 -11.70
N GLU A 82 3.28 -7.94 -12.71
CA GLU A 82 3.06 -6.73 -13.52
C GLU A 82 2.39 -5.65 -12.67
N GLU A 83 1.36 -6.01 -11.90
CA GLU A 83 0.72 -5.11 -10.95
C GLU A 83 1.72 -4.59 -9.90
N TRP A 84 2.56 -5.47 -9.37
CA TRP A 84 3.57 -5.11 -8.39
C TRP A 84 4.58 -4.11 -8.94
N GLU A 85 5.10 -4.35 -10.15
CA GLU A 85 6.03 -3.42 -10.82
C GLU A 85 5.38 -2.06 -11.07
N ASN A 86 4.14 -2.06 -11.56
CA ASN A 86 3.37 -0.84 -11.85
C ASN A 86 3.17 0.02 -10.60
N VAL A 87 2.72 -0.58 -9.48
CA VAL A 87 2.44 0.18 -8.25
C VAL A 87 3.73 0.62 -7.55
N ASN A 88 4.80 -0.16 -7.66
CA ASN A 88 6.10 0.18 -7.10
C ASN A 88 6.70 1.40 -7.81
N GLU A 89 6.69 1.40 -9.15
CA GLU A 89 7.12 2.54 -9.97
C GLU A 89 6.27 3.79 -9.68
N LEU A 90 4.95 3.62 -9.60
CA LEU A 90 4.02 4.70 -9.26
C LEU A 90 4.33 5.31 -7.88
N TYR A 91 4.56 4.47 -6.88
CA TYR A 91 4.84 4.93 -5.53
C TYR A 91 6.18 5.66 -5.45
N ASP A 92 7.21 5.19 -6.16
CA ASP A 92 8.49 5.89 -6.26
C ASP A 92 8.30 7.27 -6.93
N GLU A 93 7.54 7.35 -8.03
CA GLU A 93 7.20 8.62 -8.69
C GLU A 93 6.44 9.60 -7.76
N LEU A 94 5.50 9.08 -6.95
CA LEU A 94 4.72 9.88 -5.99
C LEU A 94 5.55 10.39 -4.80
N THR A 95 6.50 9.58 -4.33
CA THR A 95 7.31 9.90 -3.14
C THR A 95 8.58 10.67 -3.46
N PHE A 96 9.15 10.41 -4.63
CA PHE A 96 10.27 11.12 -5.21
C PHE A 96 9.86 11.71 -6.55
N PRO A 97 8.92 12.69 -6.56
CA PRO A 97 8.68 13.46 -7.77
C PRO A 97 10.02 14.04 -8.17
N ALA A 98 10.49 13.76 -9.41
CA ALA A 98 11.78 14.20 -9.88
C ALA A 98 11.91 15.69 -9.57
N ASP A 99 12.75 16.00 -8.58
CA ASP A 99 12.94 17.37 -8.15
C ASP A 99 13.64 18.07 -9.33
N GLU A 100 12.86 18.78 -10.14
CA GLU A 100 13.34 19.87 -10.98
C GLU A 100 13.86 20.97 -10.04
N SER A 101 14.97 20.68 -9.35
CA SER A 101 15.82 21.69 -8.75
C SER A 101 16.47 22.46 -9.90
N GLU A 102 15.91 23.64 -10.17
CA GLU A 102 16.46 24.71 -11.01
C GLU A 102 17.91 25.11 -10.68
#